data_AF-A0A3E3E0X7-F1
#
_entry.id   AF-A0A3E3E0X7-F1
#
_cell.length_a   1.000
_cell.length_b   1.000
_cell.length_c   1.000
_cell.angle_alpha   90.00
_cell.angle_beta   90.00
_cell.angle_gamma   90.00
#
_symmetry.space_group_name_H-M   'P 1'
#
loop_
_entity.id
_entity.type
_entity.pdbx_description
1 polymer ?
#
loop_
_entity_poly.entity_id
_entity_poly.type
_entity_poly.pdbx_seq_one_letter_code
_entity_poly.pdbx_strand_id
1 'polypeptide(L)'
;MKKLFSILLALILTLVIFTACGKNNVNDRDSGKIKDFKVKHEYVDGNYYIFAEKFDNDSKAPYMKLTVKNKILTSIYFNYLSTNGTLYLSDNNNNETWFYIKTLNTAVLQNQDNVKNTNQDFEYVYKTYNELLSEGLKSIKNGKNNISYVDFATTYTAQNYKYDKNGYDATLKVTYENNKISKISYTKKDSSGNIITSNNSYLKKFKDTNNINYQKYIQNVIDLSIGEDKVRQSLNDLDIDKEYNILARKINAKAIDFDYTKYEIFNNINM
;
A
#
# COMPACT_ATOMS: atom_id res chain seq x y z
N MET A 1 54.17 -44.70 30.09
CA MET A 1 53.58 -43.68 29.18
C MET A 1 52.87 -44.27 27.94
N LYS A 2 52.41 -45.53 27.94
CA LYS A 2 51.63 -46.11 26.82
C LYS A 2 50.13 -46.35 27.12
N LYS A 3 49.72 -46.28 28.40
CA LYS A 3 48.31 -46.50 28.81
C LYS A 3 47.50 -45.21 28.97
N LEU A 4 48.14 -44.04 29.00
CA LEU A 4 47.47 -42.73 29.08
C LEU A 4 47.10 -42.16 27.69
N PHE A 5 47.80 -42.58 26.62
CA PHE A 5 47.49 -42.13 25.26
C PHE A 5 46.30 -42.85 24.62
N SER A 6 46.02 -44.10 25.02
CA SER A 6 44.90 -44.88 24.46
C SER A 6 43.53 -44.48 25.01
N ILE A 7 43.48 -43.86 26.20
CA ILE A 7 42.22 -43.38 26.79
C ILE A 7 41.84 -42.01 26.22
N LEU A 8 42.82 -41.17 25.87
CA LEU A 8 42.58 -39.86 25.26
C LEU A 8 42.12 -39.97 23.80
N LEU A 9 42.60 -40.98 23.06
CA LEU A 9 42.22 -41.19 21.66
C LEU A 9 40.83 -41.82 21.49
N ALA A 10 40.38 -42.62 22.47
CA ALA A 10 39.03 -43.19 22.48
C ALA A 10 37.93 -42.18 22.87
N LEU A 11 38.29 -41.09 23.56
CA LEU A 11 37.34 -40.05 23.96
C LEU A 11 37.08 -39.00 22.85
N ILE A 12 37.97 -38.88 21.87
CA ILE A 12 37.86 -37.89 20.79
C ILE A 12 37.11 -38.45 19.57
N LEU A 13 37.02 -39.77 19.43
CA LEU A 13 36.39 -40.41 18.26
C LEU A 13 34.87 -40.63 18.39
N THR A 14 34.27 -40.42 19.56
CA THR A 14 32.82 -40.60 19.79
C THR A 14 32.01 -39.32 19.63
N LEU A 15 32.63 -38.18 19.32
CA LEU A 15 31.96 -36.87 19.19
C LEU A 15 31.53 -36.50 17.76
N VAL A 16 31.71 -37.37 16.76
CA VAL A 16 31.43 -37.04 15.34
C VAL A 16 30.24 -37.79 14.74
N ILE A 17 29.55 -38.65 15.51
CA ILE A 17 28.46 -39.45 14.94
C ILE A 17 27.24 -39.39 15.86
N PHE A 18 26.53 -38.26 15.89
CA PHE A 18 25.07 -38.26 15.99
C PHE A 18 24.49 -36.90 15.54
N THR A 19 23.54 -36.99 14.61
CA THR A 19 22.56 -35.99 14.16
C THR A 19 22.91 -35.07 12.99
N ALA A 20 22.84 -35.70 11.81
CA ALA A 20 22.24 -35.10 10.63
C ALA A 20 20.77 -34.67 10.89
N CYS A 21 20.31 -33.71 10.09
CA CYS A 21 18.92 -33.28 9.88
C CYS A 21 18.18 -32.64 11.07
N GLY A 22 18.32 -31.31 11.20
CA GLY A 22 17.45 -30.49 12.02
C GLY A 22 17.14 -29.16 11.32
N LYS A 23 15.87 -28.93 11.01
CA LYS A 23 15.26 -27.66 10.57
C LYS A 23 15.91 -26.45 11.28
N ASN A 24 16.27 -25.41 10.52
CA ASN A 24 16.71 -24.11 11.03
C ASN A 24 15.65 -23.52 11.99
N ASN A 25 15.77 -23.82 13.28
CA ASN A 25 14.94 -23.25 14.34
C ASN A 25 15.78 -22.25 15.15
N VAL A 26 15.26 -21.03 15.25
CA VAL A 26 15.92 -19.80 15.70
C VAL A 26 15.85 -19.64 17.23
N ASN A 27 16.20 -20.67 18.00
CA ASN A 27 16.45 -20.49 19.44
C ASN A 27 17.29 -21.66 19.97
N ASP A 28 18.56 -21.37 20.26
CA ASP A 28 19.40 -22.26 21.05
C ASP A 28 18.95 -22.15 22.52
N ARG A 29 18.38 -23.24 23.03
CA ARG A 29 17.80 -23.31 24.38
C ARG A 29 18.88 -23.51 25.45
N ASP A 30 20.13 -23.78 25.07
CA ASP A 30 21.20 -24.17 26.00
C ASP A 30 22.21 -23.05 26.30
N SER A 31 22.33 -22.02 25.45
CA SER A 31 23.33 -20.96 25.65
C SER A 31 22.77 -19.61 26.11
N GLY A 32 21.47 -19.35 25.93
CA GLY A 32 20.82 -18.08 26.31
C GLY A 32 21.42 -16.82 25.66
N LYS A 33 22.34 -16.97 24.69
CA LYS A 33 23.03 -15.87 24.04
C LYS A 33 22.30 -15.50 22.75
N ILE A 34 21.70 -14.31 22.77
CA ILE A 34 21.28 -13.60 21.56
C ILE A 34 22.54 -13.42 20.71
N LYS A 35 22.51 -13.82 19.42
CA LYS A 35 23.57 -13.49 18.46
C LYS A 35 23.92 -12.01 18.64
N ASP A 36 25.21 -11.70 18.75
CA ASP A 36 25.71 -10.32 18.75
C ASP A 36 25.10 -9.58 17.55
N PHE A 37 24.06 -8.80 17.80
CA PHE A 37 23.58 -7.82 16.85
C PHE A 37 24.70 -6.79 16.78
N LYS A 38 25.49 -6.84 15.71
CA LYS A 38 26.29 -5.67 15.32
C LYS A 38 25.28 -4.54 15.13
N VAL A 39 25.15 -3.68 16.14
CA VAL A 39 24.31 -2.48 16.12
C VAL A 39 24.88 -1.60 15.03
N LYS A 40 24.36 -1.75 13.81
CA LYS A 40 24.79 -1.00 12.63
C LYS A 40 24.03 0.33 12.52
N HIS A 41 22.98 0.52 13.32
CA HIS A 41 22.04 1.63 13.20
C HIS A 41 21.85 2.28 14.57
N GLU A 42 22.14 3.57 14.66
CA GLU A 42 21.78 4.38 15.83
C GLU A 42 20.39 4.98 15.59
N TYR A 43 19.33 4.20 15.83
CA TYR A 43 17.97 4.72 15.76
C TYR A 43 17.64 5.54 17.01
N VAL A 44 16.77 6.53 16.84
CA VAL A 44 16.24 7.32 17.96
C VAL A 44 15.06 6.56 18.57
N ASP A 45 15.12 6.32 19.88
CA ASP A 45 14.06 5.62 20.61
C ASP A 45 12.72 6.36 20.52
N GLY A 46 11.63 5.61 20.40
CA GLY A 46 10.30 6.20 20.26
C GLY A 46 9.28 5.29 19.57
N ASN A 47 8.05 5.81 19.46
CA ASN A 47 7.00 5.25 18.63
C ASN A 47 6.85 6.14 17.41
N TYR A 48 6.93 5.56 16.21
CA TYR A 48 6.81 6.28 14.96
C TYR A 48 5.63 5.74 14.18
N TYR A 49 4.81 6.65 13.65
CA TYR A 49 3.58 6.37 12.93
C TYR A 49 3.73 6.89 11.50
N ILE A 50 3.49 6.01 10.54
CA ILE A 50 3.60 6.28 9.12
C ILE A 50 2.23 5.99 8.52
N PHE A 51 1.59 6.99 7.95
CA PHE A 51 0.25 6.89 7.38
C PHE A 51 0.30 7.05 5.87
N ALA A 52 -0.63 6.43 5.14
CA ALA A 52 -0.95 6.92 3.80
C ALA A 52 -1.51 8.35 3.89
N GLU A 53 -1.24 9.17 2.89
CA GLU A 53 -1.85 10.51 2.79
C GLU A 53 -3.34 10.47 2.44
N LYS A 54 -3.80 9.39 1.78
CA LYS A 54 -5.16 9.24 1.27
C LYS A 54 -5.69 7.82 1.45
N PHE A 55 -7.02 7.69 1.47
CA PHE A 55 -7.68 6.40 1.30
C PHE A 55 -7.60 5.93 -0.15
N ASP A 56 -7.41 4.63 -0.37
CA ASP A 56 -7.43 4.02 -1.69
C ASP A 56 -8.85 3.97 -2.30
N ASN A 57 -8.97 3.42 -3.52
CA ASN A 57 -10.26 3.28 -4.21
C ASN A 57 -11.30 2.46 -3.45
N ASP A 58 -10.85 1.56 -2.57
CA ASP A 58 -11.66 0.69 -1.74
C ASP A 58 -11.89 1.27 -0.33
N SER A 59 -11.56 2.55 -0.14
CA SER A 59 -11.69 3.26 1.14
C SER A 59 -10.80 2.69 2.24
N LYS A 60 -9.59 2.20 1.89
CA LYS A 60 -8.59 1.70 2.83
C LYS A 60 -7.34 2.58 2.82
N ALA A 61 -6.81 2.91 3.99
CA ALA A 61 -5.54 3.62 4.15
C ALA A 61 -4.56 2.73 4.91
N PRO A 62 -3.44 2.29 4.31
CA PRO A 62 -2.41 1.56 5.02
C PRO A 62 -1.73 2.49 6.04
N TYR A 63 -1.35 1.92 7.18
CA TYR A 63 -0.49 2.59 8.14
C TYR A 63 0.45 1.60 8.83
N MET A 64 1.55 2.14 9.35
CA MET A 64 2.57 1.40 10.07
C MET A 64 2.94 2.11 11.36
N LYS A 65 3.10 1.35 12.43
CA LYS A 65 3.72 1.79 13.68
C LYS A 65 5.04 1.06 13.87
N LEU A 66 6.12 1.81 14.04
CA LEU A 66 7.45 1.32 14.40
C LEU A 66 7.74 1.65 15.87
N THR A 67 8.29 0.71 16.62
CA THR A 67 8.74 0.94 18.01
C THR A 67 10.24 0.72 18.11
N VAL A 68 10.97 1.77 18.49
CA VAL A 68 12.42 1.74 18.71
C VAL A 68 12.70 1.81 20.20
N LYS A 69 13.51 0.88 20.70
CA LYS A 69 13.99 0.86 22.09
C LYS A 69 15.45 0.46 22.10
N ASN A 70 16.27 1.10 22.92
CA ASN A 70 17.71 0.84 22.99
C ASN A 70 18.38 0.94 21.61
N LYS A 71 17.98 1.94 20.83
CA LYS A 71 18.45 2.24 19.47
C LYS A 71 18.20 1.16 18.42
N ILE A 72 17.33 0.18 18.70
CA ILE A 72 16.96 -0.88 17.75
C ILE A 72 15.45 -0.92 17.53
N LEU A 73 15.04 -1.31 16.32
CA LEU A 73 13.65 -1.57 16.00
C LEU A 73 13.21 -2.86 16.70
N THR A 74 12.23 -2.73 17.61
CA THR A 74 11.76 -3.82 18.48
C THR A 74 10.35 -4.30 18.13
N SER A 75 9.55 -3.48 17.44
CA SER A 75 8.21 -3.87 17.03
C SER A 75 7.79 -3.14 15.76
N ILE A 76 7.00 -3.83 14.94
CA ILE A 76 6.36 -3.32 13.73
C ILE A 76 4.90 -3.76 13.79
N TYR A 77 4.00 -2.82 13.62
CA TYR A 77 2.58 -3.06 13.42
C TYR A 77 2.19 -2.47 12.07
N PHE A 78 1.51 -3.23 11.23
CA PHE A 78 1.03 -2.78 9.93
C PHE A 78 -0.44 -3.18 9.79
N ASN A 79 -1.27 -2.25 9.32
CA ASN A 79 -2.67 -2.52 9.02
C ASN A 79 -3.18 -1.63 7.89
N TYR A 80 -4.39 -1.93 7.42
CA TYR A 80 -5.19 -0.97 6.66
C TYR A 80 -6.36 -0.52 7.53
N LEU A 81 -6.64 0.77 7.53
CA LEU A 81 -7.78 1.36 8.20
C LEU A 81 -8.83 1.75 7.17
N SER A 82 -10.10 1.44 7.43
CA SER A 82 -11.21 1.95 6.64
C SER A 82 -11.58 3.38 7.04
N THR A 83 -12.37 4.05 6.20
CA THR A 83 -12.92 5.38 6.50
C THR A 83 -13.72 5.44 7.80
N ASN A 84 -14.36 4.33 8.22
CA ASN A 84 -15.07 4.22 9.50
C ASN A 84 -14.21 3.72 10.68
N GLY A 85 -12.89 3.60 10.51
CA GLY A 85 -11.96 3.27 11.61
C GLY A 85 -11.81 1.78 11.90
N THR A 86 -12.30 0.90 11.03
CA THR A 86 -12.15 -0.55 11.16
C THR A 86 -10.81 -1.01 10.58
N LEU A 87 -10.13 -1.88 11.30
CA LEU A 87 -8.87 -2.49 10.86
C LEU A 87 -9.16 -3.69 9.97
N TYR A 88 -8.61 -3.72 8.76
CA TYR A 88 -8.83 -4.81 7.80
C TYR A 88 -8.03 -6.06 8.14
N LEU A 89 -6.84 -5.89 8.70
CA LEU A 89 -5.97 -6.97 9.15
C LEU A 89 -6.16 -7.12 10.66
N SER A 90 -7.39 -7.35 11.12
CA SER A 90 -7.62 -7.80 12.49
C SER A 90 -7.17 -9.26 12.63
N ASP A 91 -6.82 -9.69 13.85
CA ASP A 91 -6.26 -11.00 14.18
C ASP A 91 -7.19 -12.18 13.84
N ASN A 92 -7.32 -12.49 12.55
CA ASN A 92 -8.02 -13.66 12.06
C ASN A 92 -6.98 -14.63 11.49
N ASN A 93 -6.81 -15.76 12.17
CA ASN A 93 -5.70 -16.71 11.99
C ASN A 93 -5.66 -17.44 10.63
N ASN A 94 -6.52 -17.09 9.66
CA ASN A 94 -6.58 -17.71 8.33
C ASN A 94 -6.39 -16.72 7.18
N ASN A 95 -5.96 -15.47 7.45
CA ASN A 95 -5.70 -14.51 6.38
C ASN A 95 -4.24 -14.63 5.89
N GLU A 96 -4.04 -15.08 4.65
CA GLU A 96 -2.69 -15.23 4.07
C GLU A 96 -1.92 -13.90 4.02
N THR A 97 -2.62 -12.77 3.83
CA THR A 97 -2.01 -11.44 3.88
C THR A 97 -1.46 -11.12 5.26
N TRP A 98 -2.19 -11.50 6.33
CA TRP A 98 -1.68 -11.42 7.70
C TRP A 98 -0.35 -12.16 7.74
N PHE A 99 -0.34 -13.47 7.47
CA PHE A 99 0.86 -14.31 7.59
C PHE A 99 2.06 -13.80 6.80
N TYR A 100 1.81 -13.27 5.61
CA TYR A 100 2.83 -12.63 4.80
C TYR A 100 3.45 -11.41 5.51
N ILE A 101 2.63 -10.55 6.11
CA ILE A 101 3.10 -9.42 6.93
C ILE A 101 3.88 -9.87 8.17
N LYS A 102 3.49 -10.98 8.83
CA LYS A 102 4.26 -11.60 9.94
C LYS A 102 5.70 -11.92 9.51
N THR A 103 5.80 -12.47 8.30
CA THR A 103 7.08 -12.86 7.70
C THR A 103 7.93 -11.63 7.39
N LEU A 104 7.33 -10.58 6.80
CA LEU A 104 8.01 -9.30 6.57
C LEU A 104 8.48 -8.67 7.89
N ASN A 105 7.60 -8.56 8.89
CA ASN A 105 7.94 -8.01 10.20
C ASN A 105 9.12 -8.75 10.83
N THR A 106 9.10 -10.07 10.82
CA THR A 106 10.17 -10.91 11.39
C THR A 106 11.50 -10.65 10.68
N ALA A 107 11.50 -10.61 9.35
CA ALA A 107 12.70 -10.36 8.57
C ALA A 107 13.26 -8.94 8.79
N VAL A 108 12.40 -7.92 8.87
CA VAL A 108 12.81 -6.54 9.14
C VAL A 108 13.37 -6.39 10.56
N LEU A 109 12.73 -7.01 11.56
CA LEU A 109 13.24 -7.00 12.94
C LEU A 109 14.61 -7.71 13.07
N GLN A 110 14.85 -8.75 12.28
CA GLN A 110 16.16 -9.42 12.25
C GLN A 110 17.23 -8.58 11.51
N ASN A 111 16.87 -7.94 10.40
CA ASN A 111 17.81 -7.22 9.55
C ASN A 111 18.00 -5.75 9.94
N GLN A 112 17.06 -5.18 10.69
CA GLN A 112 16.97 -3.77 11.05
C GLN A 112 16.90 -2.83 9.83
N ASP A 113 16.43 -3.33 8.69
CA ASP A 113 16.39 -2.62 7.41
C ASP A 113 15.28 -3.20 6.51
N ASN A 114 15.07 -2.59 5.34
CA ASN A 114 14.20 -3.07 4.29
C ASN A 114 14.50 -4.53 3.90
N VAL A 115 13.46 -5.25 3.50
CA VAL A 115 13.52 -6.66 3.10
C VAL A 115 13.11 -6.83 1.64
N LYS A 116 13.58 -7.92 1.02
CA LYS A 116 13.22 -8.28 -0.36
C LYS A 116 11.89 -9.02 -0.38
N ASN A 117 11.19 -8.93 -1.50
CA ASN A 117 9.97 -9.70 -1.71
C ASN A 117 10.31 -11.19 -1.80
N THR A 118 9.62 -12.00 -0.99
CA THR A 118 9.72 -13.46 -0.99
C THR A 118 8.52 -14.16 -1.63
N ASN A 119 7.45 -13.42 -1.97
CA ASN A 119 6.23 -13.96 -2.57
C ASN A 119 5.61 -12.98 -3.59
N GLN A 120 5.55 -13.38 -4.86
CA GLN A 120 5.00 -12.56 -5.95
C GLN A 120 3.48 -12.37 -5.84
N ASP A 121 2.74 -13.30 -5.22
CA ASP A 121 1.28 -13.21 -5.03
C ASP A 121 0.89 -12.01 -4.15
N PHE A 122 1.83 -11.52 -3.33
CA PHE A 122 1.64 -10.38 -2.43
C PHE A 122 2.44 -9.14 -2.85
N GLU A 123 2.80 -9.00 -4.14
CA GLU A 123 3.60 -7.88 -4.62
C GLU A 123 3.03 -6.51 -4.25
N TYR A 124 1.69 -6.34 -4.33
CA TYR A 124 1.04 -5.09 -3.92
C TYR A 124 1.23 -4.81 -2.41
N VAL A 125 0.95 -5.81 -1.57
CA VAL A 125 1.12 -5.68 -0.10
C VAL A 125 2.58 -5.40 0.25
N TYR A 126 3.52 -6.07 -0.41
CA TYR A 126 4.95 -5.85 -0.25
C TYR A 126 5.38 -4.42 -0.60
N LYS A 127 4.95 -3.90 -1.75
CA LYS A 127 5.27 -2.53 -2.17
C LYS A 127 4.75 -1.51 -1.17
N THR A 128 3.48 -1.63 -0.80
CA THR A 128 2.85 -0.76 0.22
C THR A 128 3.60 -0.83 1.55
N TYR A 129 3.90 -2.04 2.03
CA TYR A 129 4.65 -2.25 3.27
C TYR A 129 6.04 -1.60 3.22
N ASN A 130 6.80 -1.80 2.14
CA ASN A 130 8.17 -1.30 2.04
C ASN A 130 8.23 0.21 1.83
N GLU A 131 7.24 0.82 1.19
CA GLU A 131 7.15 2.28 1.08
C GLU A 131 6.92 2.93 2.46
N LEU A 132 5.97 2.39 3.25
CA LEU A 132 5.78 2.83 4.65
C LEU A 132 7.02 2.57 5.51
N LEU A 133 7.63 1.39 5.40
CA LEU A 133 8.83 1.04 6.15
C LEU A 133 9.98 1.99 5.80
N SER A 134 10.19 2.27 4.51
CA SER A 134 11.26 3.17 4.07
C SER A 134 11.09 4.57 4.65
N GLU A 135 9.87 5.09 4.69
CA GLU A 135 9.60 6.40 5.30
C GLU A 135 9.75 6.36 6.83
N GLY A 136 9.31 5.27 7.46
CA GLY A 136 9.54 5.04 8.89
C GLY A 136 11.01 4.97 9.25
N LEU A 137 11.82 4.24 8.48
CA LEU A 137 13.27 4.12 8.67
C LEU A 137 14.00 5.47 8.48
N LYS A 138 13.49 6.38 7.63
CA LYS A 138 13.99 7.76 7.57
C LYS A 138 13.60 8.54 8.83
N SER A 139 12.34 8.43 9.26
CA SER A 139 11.81 9.13 10.43
C SER A 139 12.58 8.76 11.71
N ILE A 140 12.84 7.47 11.95
CA ILE A 140 13.58 7.00 13.14
C ILE A 140 15.04 7.44 13.18
N LYS A 141 15.66 7.69 12.01
CA LYS A 141 17.05 8.20 11.92
C LYS A 141 17.10 9.69 12.24
N ASN A 142 16.07 10.44 11.84
CA ASN A 142 16.02 11.88 12.03
C ASN A 142 15.61 12.28 13.45
N GLY A 143 14.84 11.43 14.16
CA GLY A 143 14.40 11.66 15.54
C GLY A 143 13.52 12.90 15.75
N LYS A 144 13.10 13.54 14.66
CA LYS A 144 12.24 14.72 14.60
C LYS A 144 11.00 14.29 13.84
N ASN A 145 9.87 14.22 14.55
CA ASN A 145 8.55 13.80 14.08
C ASN A 145 8.29 12.29 14.18
N ASN A 146 7.45 11.94 15.15
CA ASN A 146 6.90 10.61 15.35
C ASN A 146 5.75 10.30 14.39
N ILE A 147 5.42 11.23 13.48
CA ILE A 147 4.35 11.11 12.50
C ILE A 147 4.92 11.49 11.14
N SER A 148 4.66 10.64 10.15
CA SER A 148 5.04 10.85 8.76
C SER A 148 3.94 10.31 7.84
N TYR A 149 3.98 10.76 6.59
CA TYR A 149 3.00 10.39 5.59
C TYR A 149 3.70 9.90 4.32
N VAL A 150 3.04 8.97 3.63
CA VAL A 150 3.46 8.45 2.34
C VAL A 150 2.35 8.70 1.34
N ASP A 151 2.69 9.36 0.24
CA ASP A 151 1.79 9.48 -0.90
C ASP A 151 1.92 8.25 -1.80
N PHE A 152 0.83 7.50 -1.91
CA PHE A 152 0.75 6.35 -2.79
C PHE A 152 0.12 6.75 -4.11
N ALA A 153 0.78 6.40 -5.22
CA ALA A 153 0.19 6.49 -6.54
C ALA A 153 -1.12 5.67 -6.58
N THR A 154 -2.26 6.36 -6.62
CA THR A 154 -3.58 5.74 -6.38
C THR A 154 -4.53 6.03 -7.52
N THR A 155 -5.16 4.99 -8.06
CA THR A 155 -6.17 5.14 -9.12
C THR A 155 -7.57 4.90 -8.57
N TYR A 156 -8.40 5.94 -8.57
CA TYR A 156 -9.81 5.88 -8.23
C TYR A 156 -10.64 5.58 -9.47
N THR A 157 -11.68 4.76 -9.31
CA THR A 157 -12.63 4.41 -10.37
C THR A 157 -14.05 4.77 -9.95
N ALA A 158 -14.76 5.44 -10.86
CA ALA A 158 -16.19 5.70 -10.76
C ALA A 158 -16.88 5.21 -12.04
N GLN A 159 -18.03 4.57 -11.88
CA GLN A 159 -18.83 4.03 -12.98
C GLN A 159 -20.29 4.44 -12.80
N ASN A 160 -21.06 4.48 -13.89
CA ASN A 160 -22.50 4.62 -13.78
C ASN A 160 -23.12 3.38 -13.14
N TYR A 161 -24.19 3.57 -12.40
CA TYR A 161 -24.95 2.44 -11.83
C TYR A 161 -25.89 1.79 -12.86
N LYS A 162 -26.22 2.53 -13.91
CA LYS A 162 -27.14 2.13 -14.99
C LYS A 162 -26.63 2.67 -16.31
N TYR A 163 -26.94 1.96 -17.39
CA TYR A 163 -26.74 2.45 -18.73
C TYR A 163 -27.50 3.78 -18.95
N ASP A 164 -26.91 4.68 -19.72
CA ASP A 164 -27.54 5.92 -20.16
C ASP A 164 -28.72 5.65 -21.10
N LYS A 165 -29.43 6.71 -21.50
CA LYS A 165 -30.60 6.61 -22.40
C LYS A 165 -30.29 5.94 -23.75
N ASN A 166 -29.02 5.84 -24.13
CA ASN A 166 -28.57 5.20 -25.36
C ASN A 166 -28.00 3.78 -25.12
N GLY A 167 -28.10 3.26 -23.90
CA GLY A 167 -27.57 1.94 -23.56
C GLY A 167 -26.07 1.93 -23.31
N TYR A 168 -25.47 3.05 -22.90
CA TYR A 168 -24.03 3.15 -22.62
C TYR A 168 -23.69 3.31 -21.14
N ASP A 169 -22.63 2.63 -20.71
CA ASP A 169 -22.11 2.69 -19.35
C ASP A 169 -20.76 3.40 -19.33
N ALA A 170 -20.68 4.52 -18.61
CA ALA A 170 -19.48 5.34 -18.53
C ALA A 170 -18.65 5.01 -17.28
N THR A 171 -17.34 4.98 -17.47
CA THR A 171 -16.33 4.79 -16.44
C THR A 171 -15.31 5.93 -16.50
N LEU A 172 -15.03 6.52 -15.34
CA LEU A 172 -13.96 7.49 -15.13
C LEU A 172 -12.92 6.85 -14.20
N LYS A 173 -11.66 6.83 -14.62
CA LYS A 173 -10.51 6.43 -13.82
C LYS A 173 -9.58 7.62 -13.67
N VAL A 174 -9.14 7.89 -12.44
CA VAL A 174 -8.29 9.04 -12.11
C VAL A 174 -7.15 8.58 -11.23
N THR A 175 -5.92 8.75 -11.72
CA THR A 175 -4.69 8.44 -10.98
C THR A 175 -4.16 9.71 -10.34
N TYR A 176 -3.87 9.64 -9.04
CA TYR A 176 -3.19 10.67 -8.28
C TYR A 176 -1.77 10.24 -7.97
N GLU A 177 -0.82 11.15 -8.17
CA GLU A 177 0.58 11.04 -7.78
C GLU A 177 1.05 12.41 -7.26
N ASN A 178 1.76 12.43 -6.14
CA ASN A 178 2.16 13.65 -5.43
C ASN A 178 0.95 14.56 -5.12
N ASN A 179 -0.14 13.95 -4.63
CA ASN A 179 -1.45 14.55 -4.37
C ASN A 179 -2.13 15.25 -5.55
N LYS A 180 -1.60 15.08 -6.76
CA LYS A 180 -2.10 15.72 -7.98
C LYS A 180 -2.56 14.68 -8.97
N ILE A 181 -3.54 15.04 -9.78
CA ILE A 181 -4.01 14.17 -10.86
C ILE A 181 -2.90 14.04 -11.91
N SER A 182 -2.34 12.84 -12.05
CA SER A 182 -1.34 12.50 -13.07
C SER A 182 -1.99 11.98 -14.35
N LYS A 183 -3.16 11.34 -14.24
CA LYS A 183 -3.83 10.69 -15.37
C LYS A 183 -5.34 10.61 -15.18
N ILE A 184 -6.08 10.83 -16.26
CA ILE A 184 -7.51 10.53 -16.32
C ILE A 184 -7.79 9.66 -17.55
N SER A 185 -8.68 8.69 -17.39
CA SER A 185 -9.26 7.91 -18.48
C SER A 185 -10.78 7.93 -18.35
N TYR A 186 -11.45 8.31 -19.43
CA TYR A 186 -12.90 8.25 -19.53
C TYR A 186 -13.30 7.36 -20.71
N THR A 187 -14.12 6.36 -20.42
CA THR A 187 -14.57 5.37 -21.41
C THR A 187 -16.05 5.10 -21.27
N LYS A 188 -16.72 4.85 -22.38
CA LYS A 188 -18.10 4.34 -22.43
C LYS A 188 -18.11 2.95 -23.06
N LYS A 189 -18.94 2.06 -22.53
CA LYS A 189 -19.18 0.71 -23.06
C LYS A 189 -20.64 0.54 -23.45
N ASP A 190 -20.92 -0.24 -24.48
CA ASP A 190 -22.28 -0.70 -24.79
C ASP A 190 -22.69 -1.88 -23.90
N SER A 191 -23.94 -2.35 -24.06
CA SER A 191 -24.48 -3.50 -23.34
C SER A 191 -23.74 -4.81 -23.59
N SER A 192 -22.94 -4.89 -24.66
CA SER A 192 -22.09 -6.03 -24.99
C SER A 192 -20.66 -5.88 -24.43
N GLY A 193 -20.38 -4.78 -23.72
CA GLY A 193 -19.08 -4.48 -23.12
C GLY A 193 -18.06 -3.85 -24.07
N ASN A 194 -18.44 -3.54 -25.32
CA ASN A 194 -17.53 -2.94 -26.30
C ASN A 194 -17.31 -1.47 -25.98
N ILE A 195 -16.06 -1.02 -26.03
CA ILE A 195 -15.72 0.40 -25.86
C ILE A 195 -16.23 1.18 -27.08
N ILE A 196 -17.17 2.09 -26.85
CA ILE A 196 -17.79 2.89 -27.91
C ILE A 196 -17.13 4.26 -28.10
N THR A 197 -16.28 4.71 -27.18
CA THR A 197 -15.58 6.01 -27.28
C THR A 197 -14.53 6.06 -28.38
N SER A 198 -14.22 4.91 -28.99
CA SER A 198 -13.39 4.75 -30.18
C SER A 198 -14.18 4.20 -31.38
N ASN A 199 -15.50 4.04 -31.27
CA ASN A 199 -16.33 3.51 -32.34
C ASN A 199 -16.70 4.59 -33.37
N ASN A 200 -16.37 4.36 -34.64
CA ASN A 200 -16.60 5.34 -35.71
C ASN A 200 -18.06 5.78 -35.87
N SER A 201 -19.03 4.87 -35.69
CA SER A 201 -20.45 5.18 -35.80
C SER A 201 -20.90 6.11 -34.67
N TYR A 202 -20.48 5.80 -33.44
CA TYR A 202 -20.74 6.66 -32.27
C TYR A 202 -20.10 8.05 -32.45
N LEU A 203 -18.82 8.10 -32.84
CA LEU A 203 -18.08 9.36 -33.04
C LEU A 203 -18.71 10.21 -34.13
N LYS A 204 -19.15 9.59 -35.24
CA LYS A 204 -19.86 10.27 -36.33
C LYS A 204 -21.19 10.84 -35.84
N LYS A 205 -22.02 10.03 -35.16
CA LYS A 205 -23.31 10.47 -34.60
C LYS A 205 -23.14 11.63 -33.61
N PHE A 206 -22.14 11.57 -32.74
CA PHE A 206 -21.85 12.64 -31.79
C PHE A 206 -21.47 13.94 -32.51
N LYS A 207 -20.58 13.85 -33.52
CA LYS A 207 -20.18 15.00 -34.32
C LYS A 207 -21.35 15.59 -35.09
N ASP A 208 -22.15 14.76 -35.75
CA ASP A 208 -23.30 15.19 -36.55
C ASP A 208 -24.36 15.87 -35.66
N THR A 209 -24.54 15.42 -34.42
CA THR A 209 -25.52 15.99 -33.47
C THR A 209 -25.05 17.28 -32.80
N ASN A 210 -23.78 17.34 -32.39
CA ASN A 210 -23.27 18.43 -31.54
C ASN A 210 -22.33 19.41 -32.28
N ASN A 211 -21.98 19.12 -33.54
CA ASN A 211 -20.94 19.81 -34.30
C ASN A 211 -19.57 19.85 -33.58
N ILE A 212 -19.27 18.82 -32.80
CA ILE A 212 -18.06 18.73 -31.95
C ILE A 212 -17.35 17.39 -32.18
N ASN A 213 -16.02 17.41 -32.26
CA ASN A 213 -15.23 16.17 -32.22
C ASN A 213 -15.17 15.65 -30.78
N TYR A 214 -15.80 14.51 -30.52
CA TYR A 214 -15.88 13.89 -29.20
C TYR A 214 -14.52 13.70 -28.53
N GLN A 215 -13.53 13.15 -29.23
CA GLN A 215 -12.22 12.82 -28.66
C GLN A 215 -11.47 14.08 -28.24
N LYS A 216 -11.43 15.09 -29.11
CA LYS A 216 -10.82 16.38 -28.80
C LYS A 216 -11.55 17.07 -27.63
N TYR A 217 -12.87 16.98 -27.62
CA TYR A 217 -13.69 17.58 -26.58
C TYR A 217 -13.42 16.96 -25.21
N ILE A 218 -13.51 15.63 -25.09
CA ILE A 218 -13.32 14.97 -23.80
C ILE A 218 -11.87 15.09 -23.32
N GLN A 219 -10.89 15.12 -24.23
CA GLN A 219 -9.50 15.38 -23.87
C GLN A 219 -9.32 16.77 -23.28
N ASN A 220 -9.93 17.81 -23.88
CA ASN A 220 -9.89 19.16 -23.31
C ASN A 220 -10.51 19.21 -21.90
N VAL A 221 -11.64 18.51 -21.68
CA VAL A 221 -12.27 18.43 -20.35
C VAL A 221 -11.33 17.75 -19.34
N ILE A 222 -10.65 16.67 -19.76
CA ILE A 222 -9.66 15.95 -18.94
C ILE A 222 -8.47 16.82 -18.60
N ASP A 223 -7.89 17.51 -19.59
CA ASP A 223 -6.66 18.29 -19.44
C ASP A 223 -6.80 19.41 -18.41
N LEU A 224 -8.00 19.96 -18.25
CA LEU A 224 -8.29 20.97 -17.22
C LEU A 224 -8.10 20.45 -15.78
N SER A 225 -8.16 19.13 -15.58
CA SER A 225 -8.00 18.51 -14.25
C SER A 225 -6.58 17.99 -14.01
N ILE A 226 -5.74 17.86 -15.04
CA ILE A 226 -4.37 17.34 -14.87
C ILE A 226 -3.55 18.31 -14.02
N GLY A 227 -2.86 17.80 -13.01
CA GLY A 227 -2.06 18.60 -12.07
C GLY A 227 -2.85 19.24 -10.91
N GLU A 228 -4.18 19.13 -10.93
CA GLU A 228 -5.06 19.61 -9.85
C GLU A 228 -5.20 18.56 -8.74
N ASP A 229 -5.70 18.99 -7.57
CA ASP A 229 -6.01 18.12 -6.42
C ASP A 229 -7.39 17.45 -6.53
N LYS A 230 -8.24 17.92 -7.45
CA LYS A 230 -9.62 17.45 -7.65
C LYS A 230 -9.98 17.43 -9.13
N VAL A 231 -10.82 16.47 -9.49
CA VAL A 231 -11.39 16.41 -10.85
C VAL A 231 -12.32 17.60 -11.03
N ARG A 232 -12.03 18.44 -12.01
CA ARG A 232 -12.87 19.59 -12.35
C ARG A 232 -14.16 19.12 -12.99
N GLN A 233 -15.24 19.89 -12.78
CA GLN A 233 -16.49 19.68 -13.50
C GLN A 233 -16.47 20.50 -14.79
N SER A 234 -16.96 19.92 -15.89
CA SER A 234 -17.24 20.66 -17.12
C SER A 234 -18.39 21.64 -16.89
N LEU A 235 -18.29 22.84 -17.43
CA LEU A 235 -19.31 23.90 -17.32
C LEU A 235 -20.29 23.92 -18.51
N ASN A 236 -20.09 23.04 -19.48
CA ASN A 236 -20.97 22.91 -20.64
C ASN A 236 -22.20 22.04 -20.30
N ASP A 237 -23.26 22.16 -21.12
CA ASP A 237 -24.55 21.50 -20.87
C ASP A 237 -24.82 20.29 -21.79
N LEU A 238 -23.77 19.62 -22.27
CA LEU A 238 -23.95 18.40 -23.07
C LEU A 238 -24.23 17.19 -22.15
N ASP A 239 -24.92 16.17 -22.69
CA ASP A 239 -25.20 14.93 -21.95
C ASP A 239 -23.91 14.25 -21.44
N ILE A 240 -22.82 14.35 -22.19
CA ILE A 240 -21.50 13.86 -21.79
C ILE A 240 -20.94 14.61 -20.57
N ASP A 241 -21.18 15.91 -20.46
CA ASP A 241 -20.71 16.74 -19.34
C ASP A 241 -21.46 16.39 -18.07
N LYS A 242 -22.79 16.24 -18.16
CA LYS A 242 -23.64 15.81 -17.04
C LYS A 242 -23.13 14.49 -16.46
N GLU A 243 -22.86 13.53 -17.32
CA GLU A 243 -22.35 12.23 -16.92
C GLU A 243 -20.93 12.30 -16.36
N TYR A 244 -20.01 12.99 -17.04
CA TYR A 244 -18.64 13.20 -16.57
C TYR A 244 -18.64 13.87 -15.18
N ASN A 245 -19.46 14.90 -14.98
CA ASN A 245 -19.58 15.62 -13.72
C ASN A 245 -20.11 14.73 -12.58
N ILE A 246 -21.04 13.82 -12.86
CA ILE A 246 -21.50 12.83 -11.88
C ILE A 246 -20.34 11.92 -11.46
N LEU A 247 -19.57 11.41 -12.43
CA LEU A 247 -18.43 10.55 -12.15
C LEU A 247 -17.29 11.29 -11.43
N ALA A 248 -17.00 12.54 -11.83
CA ALA A 248 -16.02 13.40 -11.18
C ALA A 248 -16.36 13.64 -9.70
N ARG A 249 -17.63 13.92 -9.38
CA ARG A 249 -18.08 14.04 -7.98
C ARG A 249 -17.87 12.74 -7.18
N LYS A 250 -18.15 11.58 -7.79
CA LYS A 250 -17.90 10.29 -7.15
C LYS A 250 -16.41 10.05 -6.89
N ILE A 251 -15.53 10.40 -7.83
CA ILE A 251 -14.08 10.32 -7.64
C ILE A 251 -13.65 11.23 -6.48
N ASN A 252 -14.05 12.50 -6.50
CA ASN A 252 -13.67 13.48 -5.47
C ASN A 252 -14.22 13.09 -4.09
N ALA A 253 -15.35 12.39 -4.02
CA ALA A 253 -15.90 11.86 -2.77
C ALA A 253 -15.15 10.61 -2.26
N LYS A 254 -14.35 9.93 -3.10
CA LYS A 254 -13.52 8.79 -2.70
C LYS A 254 -12.07 9.20 -2.38
N ALA A 255 -11.52 10.16 -3.10
CA ALA A 255 -10.16 10.67 -2.93
C ALA A 255 -10.06 11.58 -1.70
N ILE A 256 -10.29 10.99 -0.53
CA ILE A 256 -10.31 11.67 0.76
C ILE A 256 -8.92 11.57 1.40
N ASP A 257 -8.42 12.72 1.85
CA ASP A 257 -7.19 12.79 2.64
C ASP A 257 -7.37 12.05 3.98
N PHE A 258 -6.37 11.25 4.31
CA PHE A 258 -6.32 10.53 5.57
C PHE A 258 -5.95 11.48 6.70
N ASP A 259 -6.76 11.46 7.76
CA ASP A 259 -6.55 12.28 8.95
C ASP A 259 -6.64 11.38 10.18
N TYR A 260 -5.47 11.03 10.73
CA TYR A 260 -5.37 10.12 11.87
C TYR A 260 -6.11 10.63 13.12
N THR A 261 -6.28 11.95 13.24
CA THR A 261 -6.89 12.57 14.44
C THR A 261 -8.37 12.25 14.59
N LYS A 262 -9.01 11.75 13.52
CA LYS A 262 -10.43 11.34 13.52
C LYS A 262 -10.66 9.94 14.09
N TYR A 263 -9.60 9.19 14.42
CA TYR A 263 -9.70 7.79 14.79
C TYR A 263 -9.25 7.56 16.23
N GLU A 264 -10.16 7.01 17.05
CA GLU A 264 -9.92 6.79 18.48
C GLU A 264 -8.68 5.93 18.78
N ILE A 265 -8.38 4.97 17.90
CA ILE A 265 -7.19 4.11 17.99
C ILE A 265 -5.87 4.89 17.98
N PHE A 266 -5.89 6.16 17.58
CA PHE A 266 -4.73 7.05 17.50
C PHE A 266 -4.78 8.23 18.50
N ASN A 267 -5.77 8.28 19.40
CA ASN A 267 -5.88 9.37 20.38
C ASN A 267 -4.63 9.50 21.27
N ASN A 268 -3.94 8.39 21.54
CA ASN A 268 -2.75 8.35 22.37
C ASN A 268 -1.48 8.82 21.66
N ILE A 269 -1.53 9.22 20.39
CA ILE A 269 -0.34 9.71 19.66
C ILE A 269 0.06 11.13 20.12
N ASN A 270 -0.92 11.93 20.54
CA ASN A 270 -0.72 13.33 20.94
C ASN A 270 -0.65 13.54 22.47
N MET A 271 -0.61 12.46 23.27
CA MET A 271 -0.45 12.49 24.73
C MET A 271 1.00 12.21 25.13
#